data_AF-A0A7Y0QRX3-F1
#
_entry.id   AF-A0A7Y0QRX3-F1
#
_cell.length_a   1.000
_cell.length_b   1.000
_cell.length_c   1.000
_cell.angle_alpha   90.00
_cell.angle_beta   90.00
_cell.angle_gamma   90.00
#
_symmetry.space_group_name_H-M   'P 1'
#
loop_
_entity.id
_entity.type
_entity.pdbx_description
1 polymer ?
#
loop_
_entity_poly.entity_id
_entity_poly.type
_entity_poly.pdbx_seq_one_letter_code
_entity_poly.pdbx_strand_id
1 'polypeptide(L)'
;MSDNRWGHYDAAGSEKRALAGDWRAQIAVITRPSVDPAVLAAILNQPGLHEQVQLAVTERRDVTVEQLEFLAQRTESAVVINRIIMNTMTPTEAIEAVRANALTLEGKIWSEVAEHADRVLAARGQTRRE
;
A
#
# COMPACT_ATOMS: atom_id res chain seq x y z
N MET A 1 15.45 18.44 34.39
CA MET A 1 14.85 17.37 33.56
C MET A 1 13.47 17.88 33.17
N SER A 2 13.28 18.25 31.91
CA SER A 2 11.99 18.78 31.43
C SER A 2 11.04 17.60 31.21
N ASP A 3 9.96 17.53 31.99
CA ASP A 3 8.80 16.70 31.69
C ASP A 3 8.23 17.12 30.34
N ASN A 4 8.44 16.29 29.32
CA ASN A 4 7.80 16.46 28.04
C ASN A 4 6.32 16.05 28.21
N ARG A 5 5.40 17.03 28.22
CA ARG A 5 3.93 16.82 28.32
C ARG A 5 3.33 16.01 27.17
N TRP A 6 4.13 15.72 26.15
CA TRP A 6 3.78 14.84 25.04
C TRP A 6 4.36 13.47 25.38
N GLY A 7 3.52 12.64 25.99
CA GLY A 7 3.91 11.36 26.62
C GLY A 7 4.92 10.55 25.81
N HIS A 8 5.83 9.91 26.53
CA HIS A 8 6.82 8.99 25.97
C HIS A 8 6.19 8.13 24.86
N TYR A 9 6.69 8.30 23.63
CA TYR A 9 6.32 7.45 22.52
C TYR A 9 6.79 6.03 22.82
N ASP A 10 5.87 5.19 23.27
CA ASP A 10 6.13 3.77 23.51
C ASP A 10 6.10 3.03 22.17
N ALA A 11 7.26 2.97 21.53
CA ALA A 11 7.46 2.27 20.27
C ALA A 11 7.07 0.79 20.38
N ALA A 12 7.44 0.15 21.50
CA ALA A 12 7.18 -1.26 21.78
C ALA A 12 5.68 -1.51 22.02
N GLY A 13 5.02 -0.65 22.80
CA GLY A 13 3.57 -0.71 23.01
C GLY A 13 2.77 -0.49 21.72
N SER A 14 3.25 0.38 20.83
CA SER A 14 2.62 0.60 19.53
C SER A 14 2.79 -0.59 18.59
N GLU A 15 3.97 -1.22 18.56
CA GLU A 15 4.20 -2.45 17.79
C GLU A 15 3.35 -3.61 18.30
N LYS A 16 3.28 -3.80 19.62
CA LYS A 16 2.43 -4.84 20.22
C LYS A 16 0.96 -4.68 19.81
N ARG A 17 0.43 -3.46 19.82
CA ARG A 17 -0.94 -3.17 19.38
C ARG A 17 -1.12 -3.36 17.88
N ALA A 18 -0.14 -2.94 17.07
CA ALA A 18 -0.17 -3.12 15.63
C ALA A 18 -0.23 -4.61 15.26
N LEU A 19 0.60 -5.43 15.91
CA LEU A 19 0.60 -6.88 15.75
C LEU A 19 -0.68 -7.54 16.27
N ALA A 20 -1.39 -6.91 17.21
CA ALA A 20 -2.70 -7.34 17.68
C ALA A 20 -3.87 -6.90 16.78
N GLY A 21 -3.62 -6.18 15.68
CA GLY A 21 -4.66 -5.78 14.71
C GLY A 21 -5.26 -4.38 14.95
N ASP A 22 -4.71 -3.58 15.86
CA ASP A 22 -5.13 -2.18 16.00
C ASP A 22 -4.65 -1.37 14.79
N TRP A 23 -5.55 -1.08 13.86
CA TRP A 23 -5.24 -0.40 12.61
C TRP A 23 -4.64 1.00 12.81
N ARG A 24 -4.97 1.70 13.91
CA ARG A 24 -4.36 3.01 14.21
C ARG A 24 -2.91 2.83 14.63
N ALA A 25 -2.63 1.81 15.42
CA ALA A 25 -1.26 1.46 15.80
C ALA A 25 -0.46 0.96 14.59
N GLN A 26 -1.08 0.22 13.67
CA GLN A 26 -0.45 -0.21 12.42
C GLN A 26 -0.02 0.97 11.56
N ILE A 27 -0.88 1.97 11.36
CA ILE A 27 -0.51 3.19 10.66
C ILE A 27 0.68 3.86 11.37
N ALA A 28 0.60 4.04 12.70
CA ALA A 28 1.68 4.66 13.46
C ALA A 28 3.01 3.89 13.38
N VAL A 29 2.98 2.57 13.18
CA VAL A 29 4.18 1.76 12.91
C VAL A 29 4.64 1.94 11.46
N ILE A 30 3.75 1.81 10.48
CA ILE A 30 4.05 1.88 9.04
C ILE A 30 4.57 3.25 8.60
N THR A 31 4.14 4.34 9.23
CA THR A 31 4.60 5.69 8.88
C THR A 31 5.97 6.05 9.46
N ARG A 32 6.61 5.15 10.21
CA ARG A 32 7.95 5.40 10.76
C ARG A 32 9.01 5.39 9.65
N PRO A 33 10.08 6.20 9.78
CA PRO A 33 11.19 6.20 8.82
C PRO A 33 11.89 4.84 8.67
N SER A 34 11.89 4.03 9.74
CA SER A 34 12.43 2.68 9.75
C SER A 34 11.49 1.78 10.55
N VAL A 35 11.23 0.60 10.01
CA VAL A 35 10.40 -0.46 10.60
C VAL A 35 11.14 -1.77 10.37
N ASP A 36 11.18 -2.63 11.38
CA ASP A 36 11.68 -3.99 11.19
C ASP A 36 10.89 -4.68 10.06
N PRO A 37 11.55 -5.20 9.01
CA PRO A 37 10.88 -5.92 7.93
C PRO A 37 9.96 -7.05 8.40
N ALA A 38 10.31 -7.73 9.50
CA ALA A 38 9.48 -8.78 10.09
C ALA A 38 8.16 -8.23 10.65
N VAL A 39 8.18 -7.03 11.25
CA VAL A 39 6.98 -6.35 11.77
C VAL A 39 6.10 -5.90 10.61
N LEU A 40 6.68 -5.30 9.57
CA LEU A 40 5.94 -4.88 8.38
C LEU A 40 5.29 -6.07 7.67
N ALA A 41 6.04 -7.16 7.49
CA ALA A 41 5.52 -8.40 6.91
C ALA A 41 4.41 -9.00 7.77
N ALA A 42 4.55 -9.00 9.10
CA ALA A 42 3.51 -9.50 9.99
C ALA A 42 2.21 -8.68 9.88
N ILE A 43 2.30 -7.35 9.77
CA ILE A 43 1.13 -6.47 9.57
C ILE A 43 0.49 -6.74 8.20
N LEU A 44 1.29 -6.80 7.13
CA LEU A 44 0.78 -7.04 5.76
C LEU A 44 0.03 -8.37 5.63
N ASN A 45 0.45 -9.39 6.35
CA ASN A 45 -0.18 -10.72 6.30
C ASN A 45 -1.45 -10.85 7.13
N GLN A 46 -1.85 -9.81 7.87
CA GLN A 46 -3.07 -9.90 8.69
C GLN A 46 -4.33 -9.94 7.81
N PRO A 47 -5.30 -10.82 8.11
CA PRO A 47 -6.58 -10.83 7.43
C PRO A 47 -7.36 -9.56 7.75
N GLY A 48 -8.11 -9.04 6.78
CA GLY A 48 -8.96 -7.86 6.98
C GLY A 48 -8.19 -6.57 7.25
N LEU A 49 -6.97 -6.44 6.71
CA LEU A 49 -6.15 -5.25 6.87
C LEU A 49 -6.94 -4.00 6.46
N HIS A 50 -7.05 -3.04 7.38
CA HIS A 50 -7.86 -1.84 7.15
C HIS A 50 -7.34 -1.02 5.94
N GLU A 51 -8.23 -0.48 5.11
CA GLU A 51 -7.86 0.24 3.88
C GLU A 51 -6.79 1.31 4.10
N GLN A 52 -6.94 2.13 5.15
CA GLN A 52 -5.97 3.18 5.50
C GLN A 52 -4.57 2.64 5.82
N VAL A 53 -4.47 1.41 6.33
CA VAL A 53 -3.18 0.75 6.58
C VAL A 53 -2.54 0.35 5.24
N GLN A 54 -3.34 -0.17 4.31
CA GLN A 54 -2.88 -0.53 2.97
C GLN A 54 -2.38 0.72 2.22
N LEU A 55 -3.14 1.83 2.27
CA LEU A 55 -2.72 3.11 1.71
C LEU A 55 -1.39 3.58 2.31
N ALA A 56 -1.25 3.54 3.64
CA ALA A 56 -0.02 3.93 4.30
C ALA A 56 1.20 3.11 3.83
N VAL A 57 1.02 1.81 3.51
CA VAL A 57 2.10 0.99 2.93
C VAL A 57 2.48 1.49 1.54
N THR A 58 1.51 1.77 0.66
CA THR A 58 1.78 2.24 -0.71
C THR A 58 2.53 3.57 -0.77
N GLU A 59 2.52 4.34 0.32
CA GLU A 59 3.16 5.65 0.46
C GLU A 59 4.54 5.60 1.12
N ARG A 60 4.98 4.43 1.58
CA ARG A 60 6.31 4.29 2.17
C ARG A 60 7.39 4.59 1.13
N ARG A 61 8.44 5.29 1.57
CA ARG A 61 9.62 5.61 0.74
C ARG A 61 10.40 4.35 0.33
N ASP A 62 10.41 3.34 1.18
CA ASP A 62 11.11 2.07 1.01
C ASP A 62 10.17 0.92 0.62
N VAL A 63 8.98 1.23 0.08
CA VAL A 63 8.06 0.20 -0.41
C VAL A 63 8.70 -0.59 -1.54
N THR A 64 8.57 -1.91 -1.50
CA THR A 64 9.12 -2.81 -2.52
C THR A 64 8.07 -3.20 -3.55
N VAL A 65 8.53 -3.68 -4.72
CA VAL A 65 7.66 -4.22 -5.77
C VAL A 65 6.81 -5.37 -5.23
N GLU A 66 7.41 -6.27 -4.49
CA GLU A 66 6.76 -7.45 -3.93
C GLU A 66 5.63 -7.06 -2.96
N GLN A 67 5.83 -6.00 -2.17
CA GLN A 67 4.79 -5.48 -1.26
C GLN A 67 3.62 -4.86 -2.03
N LEU A 68 3.89 -4.15 -3.12
CA LEU A 68 2.86 -3.55 -3.97
C LEU A 68 2.04 -4.63 -4.70
N GLU A 69 2.71 -5.63 -5.27
CA GLU A 69 2.07 -6.77 -5.92
C GLU A 69 1.25 -7.60 -4.93
N PHE A 70 1.80 -7.87 -3.74
CA PHE A 70 1.10 -8.57 -2.68
C PHE A 70 -0.18 -7.84 -2.27
N LEU A 71 -0.13 -6.51 -2.11
CA LEU A 71 -1.32 -5.71 -1.81
C LEU A 71 -2.33 -5.73 -2.96
N ALA A 72 -1.87 -5.59 -4.21
CA ALA A 72 -2.73 -5.60 -5.39
C ALA A 72 -3.54 -6.88 -5.53
N GLN A 73 -2.98 -8.03 -5.13
CA GLN A 73 -3.63 -9.34 -5.19
C GLN A 73 -4.69 -9.57 -4.10
N ARG A 74 -4.64 -8.81 -3.00
CA ARG A 74 -5.44 -9.07 -1.79
C ARG A 74 -6.43 -7.97 -1.46
N THR A 75 -6.22 -6.78 -2.01
CA THR A 75 -7.10 -5.65 -1.77
C THR A 75 -8.33 -5.71 -2.66
N GLU A 76 -9.48 -5.41 -2.06
CA GLU A 76 -10.73 -5.18 -2.78
C GLU A 76 -11.00 -3.67 -2.94
N SER A 77 -10.07 -2.81 -2.50
CA SER A 77 -10.21 -1.35 -2.60
C SER A 77 -9.66 -0.84 -3.92
N ALA A 78 -10.55 -0.33 -4.76
CA ALA A 78 -10.17 0.39 -5.98
C ALA A 78 -9.28 1.62 -5.70
N VAL A 79 -9.42 2.24 -4.52
CA VAL A 79 -8.58 3.39 -4.11
C VAL A 79 -7.14 2.94 -3.88
N VAL A 80 -6.94 1.83 -3.17
CA VAL A 80 -5.61 1.22 -2.96
C VAL A 80 -5.01 0.80 -4.30
N ILE A 81 -5.78 0.14 -5.16
CA ILE A 81 -5.34 -0.26 -6.49
C ILE A 81 -4.88 0.94 -7.32
N ASN A 82 -5.65 2.03 -7.35
CA ASN A 82 -5.25 3.25 -8.06
C ASN A 82 -3.94 3.84 -7.52
N ARG A 83 -3.72 3.78 -6.19
CA ARG A 83 -2.46 4.22 -5.60
C ARG A 83 -1.28 3.35 -6.00
N ILE A 84 -1.49 2.03 -6.11
CA ILE A 84 -0.48 1.08 -6.61
C ILE A 84 -0.16 1.36 -8.07
N ILE A 85 -1.16 1.57 -8.94
CA ILE A 85 -0.94 1.91 -10.37
C ILE A 85 -0.07 3.17 -10.52
N MET A 86 -0.36 4.19 -9.71
CA MET A 86 0.36 5.47 -9.74
C MET A 86 1.77 5.41 -9.14
N ASN A 87 2.11 4.38 -8.37
CA ASN A 87 3.42 4.25 -7.77
C ASN A 87 4.48 3.94 -8.85
N THR A 88 5.54 4.74 -8.90
CA THR A 88 6.61 4.64 -9.91
C THR A 88 7.42 3.36 -9.80
N MET A 89 7.42 2.72 -8.62
CA MET A 89 8.09 1.44 -8.39
C MET A 89 7.30 0.26 -8.94
N THR A 90 5.97 0.38 -9.09
CA THR A 90 5.14 -0.71 -9.62
C THR A 90 5.57 -1.05 -11.05
N PRO A 91 5.92 -2.30 -11.38
CA PRO A 91 6.27 -2.68 -12.75
C PRO A 91 5.10 -2.53 -13.72
N THR A 92 5.41 -2.37 -15.00
CA THR A 92 4.40 -2.31 -16.07
C THR A 92 3.55 -3.58 -16.08
N GLU A 93 4.19 -4.74 -15.91
CA GLU A 93 3.59 -6.06 -15.92
C GLU A 93 2.57 -6.23 -14.76
N ALA A 94 2.88 -5.65 -13.59
CA ALA A 94 1.96 -5.64 -12.46
C ALA A 94 0.73 -4.75 -12.73
N ILE A 95 0.91 -3.60 -13.40
CA ILE A 95 -0.20 -2.73 -13.82
C ILE A 95 -1.07 -3.42 -14.87
N GLU A 96 -0.48 -4.15 -15.82
CA GLU A 96 -1.20 -4.95 -16.80
C GLU A 96 -2.04 -6.05 -16.14
N ALA A 97 -1.48 -6.74 -15.13
CA ALA A 97 -2.21 -7.75 -14.36
C ALA A 97 -3.39 -7.15 -13.59
N VAL A 98 -3.18 -6.01 -12.91
CA VAL A 98 -4.24 -5.26 -12.22
C VAL A 98 -5.35 -4.86 -13.19
N ARG A 99 -4.98 -4.31 -14.35
CA ARG A 99 -5.92 -3.92 -15.40
C ARG A 99 -6.74 -5.12 -15.88
N ALA A 100 -6.07 -6.23 -16.19
CA ALA A 100 -6.73 -7.45 -16.65
C ALA A 100 -7.72 -7.96 -15.61
N ASN A 101 -7.35 -7.96 -14.32
CA ASN A 101 -8.25 -8.35 -13.24
C ASN A 101 -9.46 -7.41 -13.12
N ALA A 102 -9.23 -6.09 -13.14
CA ALA A 102 -10.30 -5.09 -13.03
C ALA A 102 -11.35 -5.24 -14.14
N LEU A 103 -10.96 -5.64 -15.35
CA LEU A 103 -11.88 -5.92 -16.46
C LEU A 103 -12.76 -7.16 -16.26
N THR A 104 -12.43 -8.04 -15.30
CA THR A 104 -13.26 -9.20 -14.95
C THR A 104 -14.26 -8.90 -13.84
N LEU A 105 -14.11 -7.77 -13.14
CA LEU A 105 -14.95 -7.39 -12.00
C LEU A 105 -16.13 -6.52 -12.44
N GLU A 106 -17.29 -6.77 -11.84
CA GLU A 106 -18.49 -5.98 -12.11
C GLU A 106 -18.48 -4.65 -11.34
N GLY A 107 -18.84 -3.57 -12.03
CA GLY A 107 -19.05 -2.26 -11.43
C GLY A 107 -18.23 -1.14 -12.07
N LYS A 108 -18.82 0.06 -12.13
CA LYS A 108 -18.23 1.24 -12.78
C LYS A 108 -16.83 1.56 -12.27
N ILE A 109 -16.60 1.38 -10.97
CA ILE A 109 -15.31 1.69 -10.34
C ILE A 109 -14.16 0.85 -10.89
N TRP A 110 -14.42 -0.41 -11.27
CA TRP A 110 -13.39 -1.29 -11.84
C TRP A 110 -13.09 -0.97 -13.29
N SER A 111 -14.10 -0.54 -14.06
CA SER A 111 -13.87 0.03 -15.39
C SER A 111 -12.99 1.28 -15.32
N GLU A 112 -13.23 2.18 -14.36
CA GLU A 112 -12.40 3.38 -14.14
C GLU A 112 -10.95 3.04 -13.74
N VAL A 113 -10.75 2.00 -12.94
CA VAL A 113 -9.41 1.46 -12.61
C VAL A 113 -8.70 0.96 -13.88
N ALA A 114 -9.38 0.20 -14.73
CA ALA A 114 -8.79 -0.31 -15.98
C ALA A 114 -8.40 0.84 -16.93
N GLU A 115 -9.27 1.84 -17.10
CA GLU A 115 -8.96 3.03 -17.89
C GLU A 115 -7.78 3.83 -17.31
N HIS A 116 -7.69 3.89 -15.98
CA HIS A 116 -6.57 4.57 -15.32
C HIS A 116 -5.24 3.85 -15.55
N ALA A 117 -5.24 2.51 -15.46
CA ALA A 117 -4.10 1.69 -15.81
C ALA A 117 -3.66 1.93 -17.26
N ASP A 118 -4.60 1.98 -18.21
CA ASP A 118 -4.31 2.28 -19.63
C ASP A 118 -3.58 3.62 -19.80
N ARG A 119 -4.05 4.68 -19.13
CA ARG A 119 -3.40 6.00 -19.18
C ARG A 119 -1.97 5.96 -18.64
N VAL A 120 -1.74 5.25 -17.53
CA VAL A 120 -0.40 5.16 -16.91
C VAL A 120 0.55 4.32 -17.76
N LEU A 121 0.09 3.20 -18.31
CA LEU A 121 0.88 2.37 -19.23
C LEU A 121 1.29 3.15 -20.47
N ALA A 122 0.36 3.91 -21.08
CA ALA A 122 0.65 4.75 -22.23
C ALA A 122 1.72 5.81 -21.91
N ALA A 123 1.59 6.51 -20.78
CA ALA A 123 2.56 7.51 -20.34
C ALA A 123 3.96 6.91 -20.13
N ARG A 124 4.06 5.74 -19.48
CA ARG A 124 5.34 5.05 -19.26
C ARG A 124 5.96 4.52 -20.56
N GLY A 125 5.13 4.12 -21.52
CA GLY A 125 5.56 3.70 -22.85
C GLY A 125 6.16 4.84 -23.67
N GLN A 126 5.72 6.08 -23.45
CA GLN A 126 6.31 7.28 -24.06
C GLN A 126 7.69 7.56 -23.46
N THR A 127 7.84 7.52 -22.14
CA THR A 127 9.13 7.77 -21.46
C THR A 127 10.24 6.77 -21.83
N ARG A 128 9.92 5.53 -22.23
CA ARG A 128 10.94 4.56 -22.68
C ARG A 128 11.45 4.78 -24.11
N ARG A 129 10.78 5.62 -24.91
CA ARG A 129 11.11 5.84 -26.34
C ARG A 129 11.93 7.11 -26.59
N GLU A 130 12.21 7.89 -25.54
CA GLU A 130 13.08 9.07 -25.54
C GLU A 130 14.47 8.72 -24.99
#